data_AF-A0A2S1R0D5-F1
#
_entry.id   AF-A0A2S1R0D5-F1
#
_cell.length_a   1.000
_cell.length_b   1.000
_cell.length_c   1.000
_cell.angle_alpha   90.00
_cell.angle_beta   90.00
_cell.angle_gamma   90.00
#
_symmetry.space_group_name_H-M   'P 1'
#
loop_
_entity.id
_entity.type
_entity.pdbx_description
1 polymer ?
#
loop_
_entity_poly.entity_id
_entity_poly.type
_entity_poly.pdbx_seq_one_letter_code
_entity_poly.pdbx_strand_id
1 'polypeptide(L)'
;MVTKEDLEKRYLQLSNSELIDIIDRKFEYTELAVTIAIQELAKRNVDEQDVVKYKEKVFLEFRDEFQKNFVDDLSISQKLFFFYFFWIPFITIPLKNNFARDGFMLKRSQAGFFSTMGFAACFISIFLVSVSSALTYAVFILLGFLTLQYDLLIRRKNRLQASREQIKQSEE
;
A
#
# COMPACT_ATOMS: atom_id res chain seq x y z
N MET A 1 8.44 -33.27 -9.45
CA MET A 1 7.30 -33.48 -8.52
C MET A 1 7.86 -33.37 -7.12
N VAL A 2 7.26 -32.58 -6.25
CA VAL A 2 7.68 -32.52 -4.84
C VAL A 2 7.15 -33.77 -4.14
N THR A 3 8.01 -34.52 -3.45
CA THR A 3 7.60 -35.74 -2.74
C THR A 3 7.21 -35.43 -1.29
N LYS A 4 6.48 -36.34 -0.65
CA LYS A 4 6.09 -36.25 0.77
C LYS A 4 7.32 -36.14 1.67
N GLU A 5 8.34 -36.94 1.41
CA GLU A 5 9.59 -36.98 2.20
C GLU A 5 10.38 -35.67 2.10
N ASP A 6 10.36 -35.04 0.92
CA ASP A 6 10.99 -33.72 0.71
C ASP A 6 10.28 -32.62 1.51
N LEU A 7 8.94 -32.66 1.56
CA LEU A 7 8.14 -31.71 2.34
C LEU A 7 8.34 -31.90 3.85
N GLU A 8 8.36 -33.15 4.33
CA GLU A 8 8.63 -33.45 5.74
C GLU A 8 10.00 -32.93 6.18
N LYS A 9 11.05 -33.19 5.38
CA LYS A 9 12.41 -32.67 5.66
C LYS A 9 12.45 -31.15 5.67
N ARG A 10 11.74 -30.50 4.75
CA ARG A 10 11.70 -29.04 4.67
C ARG A 10 10.94 -28.43 5.84
N TYR A 11 9.81 -29.02 6.22
CA TYR A 11 8.92 -28.46 7.24
C TYR A 11 9.46 -28.68 8.66
N LEU A 12 10.31 -29.69 8.86
CA LEU A 12 11.14 -29.84 10.06
C LEU A 12 12.00 -28.59 10.36
N GLN A 13 12.44 -27.85 9.34
CA GLN A 13 13.28 -26.66 9.50
C GLN A 13 12.48 -25.37 9.71
N LEU A 14 11.17 -25.39 9.45
CA LEU A 14 10.31 -24.22 9.62
C LEU A 14 9.98 -23.98 11.09
N SER A 15 9.77 -22.72 11.46
CA SER A 15 9.24 -22.32 12.77
C SER A 15 7.75 -22.67 12.91
N ASN A 16 7.24 -22.70 14.14
CA ASN A 16 5.81 -22.94 14.40
C ASN A 16 4.91 -21.92 13.68
N SER A 17 5.31 -20.64 13.65
CA SER A 17 4.55 -19.59 12.94
C SER A 17 4.48 -19.82 11.43
N GLU A 18 5.55 -20.32 10.81
CA GLU A 18 5.58 -20.60 9.36
C GLU A 18 4.72 -21.81 9.01
N LEU A 19 4.69 -22.83 9.88
CA LEU A 19 3.79 -23.97 9.72
C LEU A 19 2.32 -23.57 9.88
N ILE A 20 2.01 -22.67 10.81
CA ILE A 20 0.66 -22.13 10.98
C ILE A 20 0.24 -21.30 9.75
N ASP A 21 1.14 -20.49 9.18
CA ASP A 21 0.86 -19.70 7.96
C ASP A 21 0.49 -20.58 6.76
N ILE A 22 1.15 -21.74 6.60
CA ILE A 22 0.81 -22.72 5.54
C ILE A 22 -0.63 -23.24 5.69
N ILE A 23 -1.09 -23.44 6.93
CA ILE A 23 -2.45 -23.91 7.21
C ILE A 23 -3.46 -22.79 7.01
N ASP A 24 -3.13 -21.59 7.47
CA ASP A 24 -3.99 -20.40 7.33
C ASP A 24 -4.23 -20.07 5.85
N ARG A 25 -3.19 -20.22 5.02
CA ARG A 25 -3.24 -20.04 3.55
C ARG A 25 -3.44 -21.33 2.78
N LYS A 26 -4.21 -22.28 3.29
CA LYS A 26 -4.41 -23.62 2.68
C LYS A 26 -4.75 -23.63 1.17
N PHE A 27 -5.33 -22.56 0.63
CA PHE A 27 -5.67 -22.44 -0.80
C PHE A 27 -4.46 -22.12 -1.70
N GLU A 28 -3.37 -21.60 -1.14
CA GLU A 28 -2.12 -21.33 -1.85
C GLU A 28 -1.20 -22.56 -1.91
N TYR A 29 -1.53 -23.61 -1.14
CA TYR A 29 -0.73 -24.81 -0.99
C TYR A 29 -1.47 -26.07 -1.47
N THR A 30 -0.70 -27.10 -1.81
CA THR A 30 -1.29 -28.43 -2.10
C THR A 30 -1.83 -29.06 -0.82
N GLU A 31 -2.90 -29.86 -0.92
CA GLU A 31 -3.45 -30.60 0.23
C GLU A 31 -2.42 -31.47 0.96
N LEU A 32 -1.46 -32.05 0.20
CA LEU A 32 -0.36 -32.82 0.76
C LEU A 32 0.53 -31.96 1.68
N ALA A 33 0.88 -30.74 1.23
CA ALA A 33 1.67 -29.79 2.00
C ALA A 33 0.94 -29.35 3.29
N VAL A 34 -0.35 -29.03 3.21
CA VAL A 34 -1.15 -28.65 4.38
C VAL A 34 -1.21 -29.81 5.38
N THR A 35 -1.42 -31.04 4.90
CA THR A 35 -1.47 -32.24 5.74
C THR A 35 -0.15 -32.46 6.50
N ILE A 36 0.99 -32.30 5.81
CA ILE A 36 2.31 -32.46 6.42
C ILE A 36 2.57 -31.36 7.46
N ALA A 37 2.15 -30.12 7.19
CA ALA A 37 2.27 -29.02 8.16
C ALA A 37 1.44 -29.28 9.44
N ILE A 38 0.21 -29.80 9.30
CA ILE A 38 -0.64 -30.19 10.45
C ILE A 38 0.03 -31.31 11.26
N GLN A 39 0.54 -32.34 10.59
CA GLN A 39 1.22 -33.45 11.25
C GLN A 39 2.47 -32.99 12.00
N GLU A 40 3.22 -32.05 11.42
CA GLU A 40 4.43 -31.52 12.02
C GLU A 40 4.13 -30.63 13.24
N LEU A 41 3.09 -29.79 13.18
CA LEU A 41 2.62 -29.03 14.35
C LEU A 41 2.11 -29.95 15.46
N ALA A 42 1.39 -31.01 15.12
CA ALA A 42 0.93 -32.01 16.08
C ALA A 42 2.09 -32.71 16.79
N LYS A 43 3.18 -33.05 16.08
CA LYS A 43 4.40 -33.62 16.68
C LYS A 43 5.09 -32.67 17.65
N ARG A 44 4.99 -31.36 17.40
CA ARG A 44 5.65 -30.31 18.20
C ARG A 44 4.85 -29.88 19.43
N ASN A 45 3.66 -30.43 19.66
CA ASN A 45 2.75 -30.04 20.75
C ASN A 45 2.60 -28.51 20.82
N VAL A 46 2.32 -27.88 19.68
CA VAL A 46 2.12 -26.43 19.64
C VAL A 46 0.91 -26.06 20.50
N ASP A 47 1.15 -25.19 21.47
CA ASP A 47 0.15 -24.75 22.43
C ASP A 47 -0.78 -23.71 21.81
N GLU A 48 -1.97 -23.56 22.39
CA GLU A 48 -2.94 -22.53 21.98
C GLU A 48 -2.33 -21.13 22.05
N GLN A 49 -1.42 -20.89 23.00
CA GLN A 49 -0.69 -19.62 23.14
C GLN A 49 0.16 -19.26 21.91
N ASP A 50 0.74 -20.25 21.22
CA ASP A 50 1.54 -19.99 20.02
C ASP A 50 0.66 -19.60 18.83
N VAL A 51 -0.54 -20.18 18.74
CA VAL A 51 -1.55 -19.80 17.75
C VAL A 51 -2.06 -18.38 18.01
N VAL A 52 -2.30 -18.02 19.27
CA VAL A 52 -2.69 -16.66 19.65
C VAL A 52 -1.61 -15.64 19.28
N LYS A 53 -0.34 -15.93 19.60
CA LYS A 53 0.80 -15.06 19.23
C LYS A 53 0.94 -14.90 17.72
N TYR A 54 0.75 -15.97 16.95
CA TYR A 54 0.75 -15.90 15.49
C TYR A 54 -0.35 -14.98 14.99
N LYS A 55 -1.59 -15.16 15.45
CA LYS A 55 -2.73 -14.32 15.04
C LYS A 55 -2.51 -12.86 15.42
N GLU A 56 -1.96 -12.59 16.60
CA GLU A 56 -1.61 -11.23 17.03
C GLU A 56 -0.55 -10.60 16.12
N LYS A 57 0.50 -11.35 15.78
CA LYS A 57 1.53 -10.88 14.85
C LYS A 57 0.95 -10.54 13.48
N VAL A 58 0.15 -11.43 12.89
CA VAL A 58 -0.48 -11.21 11.59
C VAL A 58 -1.42 -10.00 11.65
N PHE A 59 -2.18 -9.85 12.73
CA PHE A 59 -3.05 -8.70 12.93
C PHE A 59 -2.28 -7.38 13.04
N LEU A 60 -1.14 -7.37 13.74
CA LEU A 60 -0.27 -6.20 13.85
C LEU A 60 0.35 -5.83 12.51
N GLU A 61 0.85 -6.81 11.74
CA GLU A 61 1.38 -6.59 10.40
C GLU A 61 0.31 -6.04 9.46
N PHE A 62 -0.89 -6.63 9.47
CA PHE A 62 -2.05 -6.12 8.72
C PHE A 62 -2.40 -4.69 9.13
N ARG A 63 -2.46 -4.40 10.43
CA ARG A 63 -2.77 -3.06 10.93
C ARG A 63 -1.73 -2.04 10.48
N ASP A 64 -0.45 -2.38 10.50
CA ASP A 64 0.64 -1.51 10.08
C ASP A 64 0.59 -1.27 8.56
N GLU A 65 0.35 -2.29 7.75
CA GLU A 65 0.15 -2.14 6.30
C GLU A 65 -1.08 -1.30 5.99
N PHE A 66 -2.17 -1.53 6.70
CA PHE A 66 -3.40 -0.77 6.59
C PHE A 66 -3.18 0.71 6.92
N GLN A 67 -2.52 0.98 8.05
CA GLN A 67 -2.19 2.34 8.47
C GLN A 67 -1.35 3.05 7.41
N LYS A 68 -0.29 2.40 6.91
CA LYS A 68 0.61 2.96 5.89
C LYS A 68 -0.09 3.24 4.55
N ASN A 69 -1.04 2.40 4.16
CA ASN A 69 -1.63 2.44 2.81
C ASN A 69 -3.05 2.99 2.72
N PHE A 70 -3.72 3.23 3.84
CA PHE A 70 -5.09 3.78 3.83
C PHE A 70 -5.24 5.02 4.70
N VAL A 71 -4.43 5.18 5.74
CA VAL A 71 -4.56 6.28 6.70
C VAL A 71 -3.46 7.34 6.49
N ASP A 72 -2.23 6.89 6.29
CA ASP A 72 -1.06 7.75 6.17
C ASP A 72 -0.96 8.41 4.77
N ASP A 73 -1.70 9.50 4.61
CA ASP A 73 -1.62 10.38 3.44
C ASP A 73 -0.29 11.18 3.42
N LEU A 74 0.09 11.68 2.23
CA LEU A 74 1.07 12.77 2.15
C LEU A 74 0.55 14.00 2.90
N SER A 75 1.45 14.64 3.62
CA SER A 75 1.15 15.94 4.24
C SER A 75 0.80 16.97 3.17
N ILE A 76 0.01 17.99 3.56
CA ILE A 76 -0.37 19.08 2.66
C ILE A 76 0.88 19.74 2.05
N SER A 77 1.92 19.97 2.84
CA SER A 77 3.18 20.54 2.36
C SER A 77 3.85 19.67 1.31
N GLN A 78 3.88 18.35 1.48
CA GLN A 78 4.44 17.45 0.47
C GLN A 78 3.59 17.40 -0.80
N LYS A 79 2.25 17.45 -0.69
CA LYS A 79 1.35 17.54 -1.86
C LYS A 79 1.62 18.80 -2.68
N LEU A 80 1.74 19.94 -2.01
CA LEU A 80 2.12 21.20 -2.64
C LEU A 80 3.54 21.16 -3.22
N PHE A 81 4.48 20.49 -2.54
CA PHE A 81 5.84 20.32 -3.01
C PHE A 81 5.90 19.56 -4.34
N PHE A 82 5.20 18.42 -4.44
CA PHE A 82 5.11 17.65 -5.68
C PHE A 82 4.37 18.41 -6.80
N PHE A 83 3.38 19.23 -6.46
CA PHE A 83 2.66 20.02 -7.45
C PHE A 83 3.49 21.19 -8.00
N TYR A 84 4.11 21.99 -7.13
CA TYR A 84 4.77 23.24 -7.54
C TYR A 84 6.25 23.06 -7.92
N PHE A 85 6.99 22.20 -7.23
CA PHE A 85 8.45 22.11 -7.38
C PHE A 85 8.90 20.84 -8.12
N PHE A 86 8.17 19.75 -7.94
CA PHE A 86 8.52 18.43 -8.47
C PHE A 86 7.45 17.90 -9.42
N TRP A 87 7.03 18.73 -10.37
CA TRP A 87 6.01 18.36 -11.33
C TRP A 87 6.55 17.50 -12.48
N ILE A 88 7.85 17.59 -12.81
CA ILE A 88 8.47 16.79 -13.88
C ILE A 88 8.42 15.28 -13.51
N PRO A 89 7.68 14.45 -14.28
CA PRO A 89 7.45 13.05 -13.93
C PRO A 89 8.73 12.22 -13.81
N PHE A 90 9.76 12.52 -14.62
CA PHE A 90 11.03 11.79 -14.62
C PHE A 90 11.89 12.06 -13.39
N ILE A 91 11.92 13.31 -12.91
CA ILE A 91 12.73 13.72 -11.75
C ILE A 91 12.15 13.14 -10.46
N THR A 92 10.83 12.88 -10.43
CA THR A 92 10.15 12.34 -9.25
C THR A 92 10.20 10.83 -9.10
N ILE A 93 10.68 10.10 -10.11
CA ILE A 93 10.80 8.63 -10.07
C ILE A 93 11.56 8.13 -8.84
N PRO A 94 12.77 8.61 -8.50
CA PRO A 94 13.51 8.12 -7.32
C PRO A 94 12.74 8.35 -6.02
N LEU A 95 12.12 9.52 -5.84
CA LEU A 95 11.30 9.84 -4.67
C LEU A 95 10.08 8.91 -4.56
N LYS A 96 9.40 8.66 -5.68
CA LYS A 96 8.25 7.74 -5.77
C LYS A 96 8.66 6.29 -5.47
N ASN A 97 9.85 5.89 -5.89
CA ASN A 97 10.38 4.54 -5.66
C ASN A 97 10.79 4.32 -4.20
N ASN A 98 11.24 5.36 -3.49
CA ASN A 98 11.50 5.26 -2.05
C ASN A 98 10.20 4.92 -1.29
N PHE A 99 9.09 5.61 -1.59
CA PHE A 99 7.79 5.25 -1.00
C PHE A 99 7.36 3.82 -1.31
N ALA A 100 7.64 3.31 -2.51
CA ALA A 100 7.35 1.93 -2.88
C ALA A 100 8.17 0.93 -2.04
N ARG A 101 9.47 1.21 -1.87
CA ARG A 101 10.38 0.36 -1.08
C ARG A 101 9.99 0.30 0.39
N ASP A 102 9.48 1.40 0.93
CA ASP A 102 9.04 1.50 2.31
C ASP A 102 7.61 0.97 2.53
N GLY A 103 6.95 0.46 1.48
CA GLY A 103 5.59 -0.08 1.54
C GLY A 103 4.47 0.97 1.55
N PHE A 104 4.77 2.25 1.32
CA PHE A 104 3.79 3.36 1.25
C PHE A 104 3.25 3.56 -0.18
N MET A 105 2.44 2.61 -0.65
CA MET A 105 1.84 2.65 -1.98
C MET A 105 0.88 3.82 -2.17
N LEU A 106 0.18 4.23 -1.12
CA LEU A 106 -0.72 5.40 -1.16
C LEU A 106 0.05 6.70 -1.40
N LYS A 107 1.13 6.92 -0.65
CA LYS A 107 1.98 8.12 -0.80
C LYS A 107 2.60 8.16 -2.20
N ARG A 108 3.04 7.02 -2.73
CA ARG A 108 3.52 6.92 -4.12
C ARG A 108 2.45 7.37 -5.12
N SER A 109 1.22 6.86 -4.99
CA SER A 109 0.11 7.19 -5.90
C SER A 109 -0.26 8.67 -5.84
N GLN A 110 -0.32 9.24 -4.63
CA GLN A 110 -0.58 10.67 -4.42
C GLN A 110 0.54 11.56 -4.98
N ALA A 111 1.81 11.24 -4.72
CA ALA A 111 2.95 11.96 -5.30
C ALA A 111 2.92 11.90 -6.85
N GLY A 112 2.54 10.73 -7.40
CA GLY A 112 2.25 10.56 -8.83
C GLY A 112 1.21 11.53 -9.34
N PHE A 113 0.04 11.55 -8.71
CA PHE A 113 -1.08 12.42 -9.08
C PHE A 113 -0.72 13.90 -9.02
N PHE A 114 -0.14 14.39 -7.91
CA PHE A 114 0.21 15.81 -7.78
C PHE A 114 1.30 16.26 -8.77
N SER A 115 2.30 15.40 -9.03
CA SER A 115 3.33 15.67 -10.05
C SER A 115 2.72 15.77 -11.44
N THR A 116 1.86 14.82 -11.83
CA THR A 116 1.20 14.84 -13.15
C THR A 116 0.26 16.05 -13.31
N MET A 117 -0.51 16.39 -12.27
CA MET A 117 -1.40 17.56 -12.29
C MET A 117 -0.61 18.87 -12.34
N GLY A 118 0.51 18.97 -11.62
CA GLY A 118 1.42 20.11 -11.71
C GLY A 118 2.02 20.26 -13.11
N PHE A 119 2.36 19.13 -13.77
CA PHE A 119 2.88 19.12 -15.13
C PHE A 119 1.84 19.58 -16.14
N ALA A 120 0.59 19.10 -16.03
CA ALA A 120 -0.52 19.57 -16.84
C ALA A 120 -0.80 21.07 -16.62
N ALA A 121 -0.79 21.53 -15.37
CA ALA A 121 -0.95 22.94 -15.03
C ALA A 121 0.17 23.81 -15.63
N CYS A 122 1.42 23.33 -15.62
CA CYS A 122 2.53 24.02 -16.24
C CYS A 122 2.34 24.17 -17.75
N PHE A 123 1.87 23.12 -18.43
CA PHE A 123 1.53 23.19 -19.86
C PHE A 123 0.48 24.27 -20.15
N ILE A 124 -0.59 24.34 -19.36
CA ILE A 124 -1.63 25.37 -19.49
C ILE A 124 -1.02 26.77 -19.27
N SER A 125 -0.14 26.91 -18.27
CA SER A 125 0.53 28.17 -17.96
C SER A 125 1.43 28.69 -19.09
N ILE A 126 2.07 27.80 -19.87
CA ILE A 126 2.89 28.22 -21.02
C ILE A 126 2.04 28.98 -22.05
N PHE A 127 0.81 28.54 -22.31
CA PHE A 127 -0.07 29.23 -23.26
C PHE A 127 -0.59 30.58 -22.72
N LEU A 128 -0.78 30.68 -21.40
CA LEU A 128 -1.30 31.89 -20.75
C LEU A 128 -0.24 32.97 -20.57
N VAL A 129 1.06 32.62 -20.59
CA VAL A 129 2.15 33.57 -20.35
C VAL A 129 2.16 34.71 -21.38
N SER A 130 1.76 34.40 -22.62
CA SER A 130 1.66 35.36 -23.72
C SER A 130 0.51 36.38 -23.54
N VAL A 131 -0.46 36.07 -22.67
CA VAL A 131 -1.61 36.94 -22.38
C VAL A 131 -1.29 37.88 -21.21
N SER A 132 -0.91 37.31 -20.08
CA SER A 132 -0.56 38.06 -18.87
C SER A 132 0.18 37.16 -17.88
N SER A 133 1.34 37.62 -17.41
CA SER A 133 2.11 36.92 -16.38
C SER A 133 1.34 36.81 -15.07
N ALA A 134 0.66 37.88 -14.64
CA ALA A 134 -0.15 37.89 -13.43
C ALA A 134 -1.32 36.87 -13.52
N LEU A 135 -2.01 36.82 -14.67
CA LEU A 135 -3.07 35.85 -14.89
C LEU A 135 -2.53 34.41 -14.87
N THR A 136 -1.35 34.19 -15.45
CA THR A 136 -0.68 32.89 -15.49
C THR A 136 -0.40 32.35 -14.09
N TYR A 137 0.17 33.19 -13.22
CA TYR A 137 0.41 32.81 -11.82
C TYR A 137 -0.88 32.55 -11.06
N ALA A 138 -1.91 33.39 -11.25
CA ALA A 138 -3.20 33.22 -10.60
C ALA A 138 -3.86 31.88 -10.99
N VAL A 139 -3.88 31.55 -12.28
CA VAL A 139 -4.42 30.27 -12.78
C VAL A 139 -3.61 29.09 -12.25
N PHE A 140 -2.28 29.19 -12.24
CA PHE A 140 -1.42 28.10 -11.76
C PHE A 140 -1.65 27.79 -10.28
N ILE A 141 -1.74 28.82 -9.43
CA ILE A 141 -2.06 28.67 -8.00
C ILE A 141 -3.48 28.11 -7.81
N LEU A 142 -4.46 28.62 -8.57
CA LEU A 142 -5.84 28.15 -8.51
C LEU A 142 -5.94 26.66 -8.86
N LEU A 143 -5.26 26.20 -9.92
CA LEU A 143 -5.21 24.79 -10.28
C LEU A 143 -4.58 23.92 -9.19
N GLY A 144 -3.54 24.41 -8.52
CA GLY A 144 -2.95 23.74 -7.36
C GLY A 144 -3.95 23.58 -6.21
N PHE A 145 -4.70 24.63 -5.90
CA PHE A 145 -5.74 24.59 -4.87
C PHE A 145 -6.89 23.65 -5.24
N LEU A 146 -7.39 23.70 -6.48
CA LEU A 146 -8.45 22.81 -6.97
C LEU A 146 -8.01 21.34 -6.93
N THR A 147 -6.77 21.05 -7.30
CA THR A 147 -6.20 19.69 -7.24
C THR A 147 -6.15 19.18 -5.79
N LEU A 148 -5.80 20.04 -4.84
CA LEU A 148 -5.77 19.71 -3.42
C LEU A 148 -7.19 19.45 -2.87
N GLN A 149 -8.17 20.29 -3.22
CA GLN A 149 -9.57 20.09 -2.84
C GLN A 149 -10.14 18.78 -3.40
N TYR A 150 -9.86 18.49 -4.66
CA TYR A 150 -10.27 17.23 -5.30
C TYR A 150 -9.72 16.00 -4.56
N ASP A 151 -8.44 16.01 -4.19
CA ASP A 151 -7.84 14.90 -3.45
C ASP A 151 -8.45 14.74 -2.04
N LEU A 152 -8.66 15.84 -1.31
CA LEU A 152 -9.19 15.80 0.05
C LEU A 152 -10.66 15.41 0.12
N LEU A 153 -11.50 15.90 -0.80
CA LEU A 153 -12.95 15.71 -0.74
C LEU A 153 -13.41 14.44 -1.44
N ILE A 154 -12.85 14.16 -2.63
CA ILE A 154 -13.34 13.08 -3.48
C ILE A 154 -12.47 11.85 -3.33
N ARG A 155 -11.16 11.96 -3.61
CA ARG A 155 -10.29 10.77 -3.62
C ARG A 155 -10.18 10.14 -2.24
N ARG A 156 -10.00 10.95 -1.18
CA ARG A 156 -9.91 10.43 0.19
C ARG A 156 -11.22 9.75 0.62
N LYS A 157 -12.36 10.36 0.33
CA LYS A 157 -13.67 9.79 0.68
C LYS A 157 -13.88 8.43 -0.01
N ASN A 158 -13.59 8.35 -1.31
CA ASN A 158 -13.73 7.10 -2.07
C ASN A 158 -12.80 5.99 -1.53
N ARG A 159 -11.55 6.33 -1.14
CA ARG A 159 -10.62 5.36 -0.53
C ARG A 159 -11.14 4.82 0.80
N LEU A 160 -11.65 5.69 1.67
CA LEU A 160 -12.19 5.28 2.96
C LEU A 160 -13.46 4.45 2.82
N GLN A 161 -14.30 4.73 1.81
CA GLN A 161 -15.47 3.91 1.52
C GLN A 161 -15.08 2.52 1.01
N ALA A 162 -14.19 2.43 0.03
CA ALA A 162 -13.71 1.16 -0.50
C ALA A 162 -13.04 0.29 0.59
N SER A 163 -12.27 0.92 1.49
CA SER A 163 -11.66 0.23 2.62
C SER A 163 -12.70 -0.31 3.62
N ARG A 164 -13.76 0.44 3.92
CA ARG A 164 -14.85 -0.03 4.78
C ARG A 164 -15.62 -1.19 4.16
N GLU A 165 -15.80 -1.19 2.84
CA GLU A 165 -16.44 -2.28 2.11
C GLU A 165 -15.61 -3.56 2.18
N GLN A 166 -14.29 -3.46 2.00
CA GLN A 166 -13.38 -4.60 2.13
C GLN A 166 -13.37 -5.20 3.54
N ILE A 167 -13.39 -4.35 4.59
CA ILE A 167 -13.46 -4.84 5.97
C ILE A 167 -14.77 -5.60 6.22
N LYS A 168 -15.91 -5.06 5.76
CA LYS A 168 -17.20 -5.76 5.89
C LYS A 168 -17.20 -7.13 5.20
N GLN A 169 -16.63 -7.20 4.00
CA GLN A 169 -16.54 -8.47 3.26
C GLN A 169 -15.62 -9.51 3.93
N SER A 170 -14.66 -9.07 4.75
CA SER A 170 -13.82 -9.98 5.52
C SER A 170 -14.46 -10.47 6.83
N GLU A 171 -15.54 -9.83 7.27
CA GLU A 171 -16.30 -10.20 8.48
C GLU A 171 -17.49 -11.14 8.17
N GLU A 172 -17.93 -11.22 6.90
CA GLU A 172 -18.99 -12.11 6.40
C GLU A 172 -18.43 -13.48 5.93
#